data_AF-A0A2T3N9Y8-F1
#
_entry.id   AF-A0A2T3N9Y8-F1
#
_cell.length_a   1.000
_cell.length_b   1.000
_cell.length_c   1.000
_cell.angle_alpha   90.00
_cell.angle_beta   90.00
_cell.angle_gamma   90.00
#
_symmetry.space_group_name_H-M   'P 1'
#
loop_
_entity.id
_entity.type
_entity.pdbx_description
1 polymer ?
#
loop_
_entity_poly.entity_id
_entity_poly.type
_entity_poly.pdbx_seq_one_letter_code
_entity_poly.pdbx_strand_id
1 'polypeptide(L)'
;MRYIAKVMREASDSMFKVYVCIFIVVLALIRVTFSIYFLDKEPYLSEYFSGNLLPELTGMIIELLLFIFVIDFLRDTERAKQEQDKQFALHKEKVEIEHRLRAQLRVFVRRVFEDVKLGNGETGVDFKFHASEHTENQKTLKILKSMLAEELESSTFADNLIASADFELPLMHSLSSVTADLSGRHLKAWMNIVFYLKQVALKKNVKENTEKLIDWIAMFDKFSYQQKLVE
;
A
#
# COMPACT_ATOMS: atom_id res chain seq x y z
N MET A 1 -27.74 -6.95 -19.34
CA MET A 1 -27.76 -5.46 -19.43
C MET A 1 -26.63 -4.82 -18.61
N ARG A 2 -26.57 -4.95 -17.26
CA ARG A 2 -25.51 -4.32 -16.44
C ARG A 2 -24.07 -4.78 -16.74
N TYR A 3 -23.88 -6.06 -17.07
CA TYR A 3 -22.55 -6.60 -17.42
C TYR A 3 -22.05 -6.08 -18.77
N ILE A 4 -22.92 -6.07 -19.79
CA ILE A 4 -22.61 -5.50 -21.12
C ILE A 4 -22.30 -4.00 -21.01
N ALA A 5 -23.06 -3.25 -20.20
CA ALA A 5 -22.81 -1.83 -19.97
C ALA A 5 -21.48 -1.58 -19.23
N LYS A 6 -21.07 -2.49 -18.35
CA LYS A 6 -19.78 -2.43 -17.65
C LYS A 6 -18.62 -2.71 -18.61
N VAL A 7 -18.73 -3.78 -19.41
CA VAL A 7 -17.76 -4.13 -20.47
C VAL A 7 -17.62 -3.01 -21.50
N MET A 8 -18.73 -2.38 -21.91
CA MET A 8 -18.73 -1.23 -22.84
C MET A 8 -18.08 0.02 -22.25
N ARG A 9 -18.09 0.17 -20.92
CA ARG A 9 -17.52 1.34 -20.23
C ARG A 9 -16.03 1.13 -19.86
N GLU A 10 -15.59 -0.12 -19.73
CA GLU A 10 -14.21 -0.51 -19.39
C GLU A 10 -13.37 -0.87 -20.63
N ALA A 11 -13.99 -1.12 -21.78
CA ALA A 11 -13.29 -1.29 -23.05
C ALA A 11 -12.54 0.00 -23.42
N SER A 12 -11.23 -0.11 -23.64
CA SER A 12 -10.40 0.96 -24.20
C SER A 12 -11.03 1.50 -25.50
N ASP A 13 -10.97 2.81 -25.75
CA ASP A 13 -11.51 3.46 -26.96
C ASP A 13 -11.16 2.74 -28.27
N SER A 14 -9.99 2.10 -28.33
CA SER A 14 -9.56 1.30 -29.48
C SER A 14 -10.33 -0.02 -29.62
N MET A 15 -10.63 -0.69 -28.50
CA MET A 15 -11.42 -1.93 -28.48
C MET A 15 -12.89 -1.66 -28.77
N PHE A 16 -13.43 -0.55 -28.27
CA PHE A 16 -14.78 -0.11 -28.63
C PHE A 16 -14.94 0.09 -30.14
N LYS A 17 -13.94 0.69 -30.81
CA LYS A 17 -13.92 0.84 -32.28
C LYS A 17 -13.89 -0.51 -33.01
N VAL A 18 -13.15 -1.50 -32.48
CA VAL A 18 -13.11 -2.86 -33.04
C VAL A 18 -14.47 -3.54 -32.89
N TYR A 19 -15.10 -3.48 -31.71
CA TYR A 19 -16.42 -4.05 -31.50
C TYR A 19 -17.50 -3.38 -32.37
N VAL A 20 -17.47 -2.06 -32.53
CA VAL A 20 -18.37 -1.33 -33.43
C VAL A 20 -18.12 -1.72 -34.89
N CYS A 21 -16.86 -1.85 -35.32
CA CYS A 21 -16.52 -2.29 -36.67
C CYS A 21 -17.07 -3.68 -36.96
N ILE A 22 -16.85 -4.65 -36.05
CA ILE A 22 -17.38 -6.02 -36.20
C ILE A 22 -18.90 -6.01 -36.21
N PHE A 23 -19.54 -5.23 -35.34
CA PHE A 23 -21.00 -5.10 -35.32
C PHE A 23 -21.57 -4.55 -36.64
N ILE A 24 -20.90 -3.54 -37.22
CA ILE A 24 -21.27 -3.00 -38.55
C ILE A 24 -21.10 -4.06 -39.65
N VAL A 25 -20.01 -4.84 -39.61
CA VAL A 25 -19.78 -5.94 -40.56
C VAL A 25 -20.87 -7.01 -40.43
N VAL A 26 -21.24 -7.41 -39.21
CA VAL A 26 -22.32 -8.37 -38.96
C VAL A 26 -23.66 -7.82 -39.47
N LEU A 27 -23.99 -6.54 -39.23
CA LEU A 27 -25.21 -5.93 -39.75
C LEU A 27 -25.23 -5.85 -41.28
N ALA A 28 -24.09 -5.55 -41.90
CA ALA A 28 -23.96 -5.55 -43.36
C ALA A 28 -24.19 -6.95 -43.93
N LEU A 29 -23.65 -7.98 -43.29
CA LEU A 29 -23.85 -9.37 -43.69
C LEU A 29 -25.30 -9.80 -43.53
N ILE A 30 -25.93 -9.54 -42.39
CA ILE A 30 -27.36 -9.80 -42.18
C ILE A 30 -28.21 -9.11 -43.25
N ARG A 31 -27.89 -7.86 -43.60
CA ARG A 31 -28.59 -7.12 -44.66
C ARG A 31 -28.42 -7.79 -46.03
N VAL A 32 -27.21 -8.23 -46.38
CA VAL A 32 -26.93 -8.96 -47.62
C VAL A 32 -27.67 -10.29 -47.64
N THR A 33 -27.68 -11.04 -46.52
CA THR A 33 -28.46 -12.27 -46.36
C THR A 33 -29.94 -12.03 -46.60
N PHE A 34 -30.52 -11.02 -45.93
CA PHE A 34 -31.93 -10.66 -46.11
C PHE A 34 -32.22 -10.26 -47.56
N SER A 35 -31.32 -9.53 -48.21
CA SER A 35 -31.46 -9.15 -49.62
C SER A 35 -31.48 -10.37 -50.55
N ILE A 36 -30.57 -11.33 -50.35
CA ILE A 36 -30.49 -12.54 -51.19
C ILE A 36 -31.71 -13.44 -50.97
N TYR A 37 -32.12 -13.64 -49.71
CA TYR A 37 -33.24 -14.53 -49.38
C TYR A 37 -34.63 -13.98 -49.76
N PHE A 38 -34.83 -12.66 -49.74
CA PHE A 38 -36.16 -12.06 -49.94
C PHE A 38 -36.34 -11.30 -51.25
N LEU A 39 -35.27 -10.86 -51.93
CA LEU A 39 -35.36 -10.02 -53.14
C LEU A 39 -34.87 -10.70 -54.42
N ASP A 40 -34.10 -11.79 -54.34
CA ASP A 40 -33.48 -12.39 -55.51
C ASP A 40 -34.36 -13.48 -56.16
N LYS A 41 -34.48 -13.44 -57.49
CA LYS A 41 -35.31 -14.37 -58.28
C LYS A 41 -34.49 -15.45 -58.99
N GLU A 42 -33.16 -15.40 -58.89
CA GLU A 42 -32.28 -16.39 -59.50
C GLU A 42 -31.89 -17.50 -58.49
N PRO A 43 -32.28 -18.76 -58.76
CA PRO A 43 -32.18 -19.84 -57.76
C PRO A 43 -30.75 -20.33 -57.49
N TYR A 44 -29.83 -20.22 -58.47
CA TYR A 44 -28.51 -20.86 -58.36
C TYR A 44 -27.51 -20.09 -57.49
N LEU A 45 -27.48 -18.76 -57.57
CA LEU A 45 -26.60 -17.93 -56.73
C LEU A 45 -27.11 -17.86 -55.29
N SER A 46 -28.42 -17.81 -55.10
CA SER A 46 -29.04 -17.80 -53.77
C SER A 46 -28.82 -19.12 -53.02
N GLU A 47 -28.92 -20.29 -53.68
CA GLU A 47 -28.61 -21.60 -53.08
C GLU A 47 -27.14 -21.75 -52.66
N TYR A 48 -26.19 -21.31 -53.51
CA TYR A 48 -24.76 -21.40 -53.18
C TYR A 48 -24.36 -20.47 -52.02
N PHE A 49 -24.87 -19.23 -52.03
CA PHE A 49 -24.61 -18.27 -50.95
C PHE A 49 -25.22 -18.71 -49.62
N SER A 50 -26.46 -19.18 -49.63
CA SER A 50 -27.16 -19.63 -48.42
C SER A 50 -26.65 -20.96 -47.88
N GLY A 51 -26.31 -21.90 -48.77
CA GLY A 51 -25.91 -23.26 -48.40
C GLY A 51 -24.46 -23.38 -47.94
N ASN A 52 -23.57 -22.48 -48.38
CA ASN A 52 -22.12 -22.67 -48.16
C ASN A 52 -21.42 -21.41 -47.65
N LEU A 53 -21.48 -20.29 -48.38
CA LEU A 53 -20.68 -19.11 -48.05
C LEU A 53 -21.16 -18.39 -46.77
N LEU A 54 -22.48 -18.28 -46.57
CA LEU A 54 -23.03 -17.59 -45.41
C LEU A 54 -22.76 -18.32 -44.09
N PRO A 55 -22.99 -19.65 -43.99
CA PRO A 55 -22.65 -20.40 -42.78
C PRO A 55 -21.15 -20.35 -42.47
N GLU A 56 -20.27 -20.53 -43.47
CA GLU A 56 -18.82 -20.47 -43.28
C GLU A 56 -18.36 -19.09 -42.79
N LEU A 57 -18.83 -18.02 -43.43
CA LEU A 57 -18.43 -16.67 -43.07
C LEU A 57 -19.00 -16.24 -41.71
N THR A 58 -20.20 -16.71 -41.37
CA THR A 58 -20.78 -16.53 -40.02
C THR A 58 -19.96 -17.28 -38.97
N GLY A 59 -19.58 -18.53 -39.25
CA GLY A 59 -18.70 -19.32 -38.38
C GLY A 59 -17.37 -18.62 -38.11
N MET A 60 -16.70 -18.15 -39.18
CA MET A 60 -15.44 -17.42 -39.07
C MET A 60 -15.55 -16.14 -38.22
N ILE A 61 -16.65 -15.39 -38.34
CA ILE A 61 -16.86 -14.18 -37.54
C ILE A 61 -17.12 -14.52 -36.07
N ILE A 62 -17.88 -15.57 -35.79
CA ILE A 62 -18.10 -16.05 -34.42
C ILE A 62 -16.77 -16.50 -33.80
N GLU A 63 -15.95 -17.25 -34.52
CA GLU A 63 -14.61 -17.66 -34.07
C GLU A 63 -13.73 -16.45 -33.76
N LEU A 64 -13.70 -15.46 -34.66
CA LEU A 64 -12.93 -14.23 -34.45
C LEU A 64 -13.40 -13.47 -33.19
N LEU A 65 -14.72 -13.38 -32.98
CA LEU A 65 -15.30 -12.78 -31.78
C LEU A 65 -14.93 -13.54 -30.50
N LEU A 66 -14.93 -14.87 -30.56
CA LEU A 66 -14.50 -15.71 -29.44
C LEU A 66 -13.02 -15.49 -29.12
N PHE A 67 -12.15 -15.44 -30.13
CA PHE A 67 -10.72 -15.16 -29.91
C PHE A 67 -10.50 -13.79 -29.27
N ILE A 68 -11.15 -12.75 -29.77
CA ILE A 68 -11.05 -11.39 -29.19
C ILE A 68 -11.52 -11.41 -27.73
N PHE A 69 -12.67 -12.04 -27.45
CA PHE A 69 -13.21 -12.13 -26.11
C PHE A 69 -12.26 -12.87 -25.14
N VAL A 70 -11.68 -14.00 -25.56
CA VAL A 70 -10.74 -14.77 -24.72
C VAL A 70 -9.46 -13.96 -24.46
N ILE A 71 -8.93 -13.28 -25.47
CA ILE A 71 -7.72 -12.44 -25.32
C ILE A 71 -8.00 -11.30 -24.35
N ASP A 72 -9.13 -10.62 -24.47
CA ASP A 72 -9.51 -9.53 -23.55
C ASP A 72 -9.67 -10.03 -22.12
N PHE A 73 -10.36 -11.16 -21.94
CA PHE A 73 -10.54 -11.76 -20.62
C PHE A 73 -9.20 -12.13 -19.97
N LEU A 74 -8.27 -12.71 -20.73
CA LEU A 74 -6.94 -13.03 -20.24
C LEU A 74 -6.15 -11.77 -19.88
N ARG A 75 -6.21 -10.74 -20.72
CA ARG A 75 -5.51 -9.46 -20.49
C ARG A 75 -6.00 -8.76 -19.23
N ASP A 76 -7.31 -8.74 -18.99
CA ASP A 76 -7.88 -8.13 -17.80
C ASP A 76 -7.53 -8.91 -16.53
N THR A 77 -7.53 -10.24 -16.62
CA THR A 77 -7.07 -11.12 -15.52
C THR A 77 -5.59 -10.88 -15.21
N GLU A 78 -4.75 -10.77 -16.22
CA GLU A 78 -3.31 -10.53 -16.05
C GLU A 78 -3.03 -9.13 -15.48
N ARG A 79 -3.74 -8.10 -15.95
CA ARG A 79 -3.64 -6.74 -15.40
C ARG A 79 -4.04 -6.69 -13.92
N ALA A 80 -5.13 -7.35 -13.55
CA ALA A 80 -5.57 -7.41 -12.16
C ALA A 80 -4.51 -8.08 -11.27
N LYS A 81 -3.91 -9.17 -11.76
CA LYS A 81 -2.82 -9.86 -11.06
C LYS A 81 -1.57 -8.98 -10.94
N GLN A 82 -1.14 -8.34 -12.02
CA GLN A 82 0.02 -7.44 -12.00
C GLN A 82 -0.19 -6.24 -11.05
N GLU A 83 -1.39 -5.68 -10.99
CA GLU A 83 -1.70 -4.60 -10.05
C GLU A 83 -1.67 -5.10 -8.60
N GLN A 84 -2.22 -6.29 -8.33
CA GLN A 84 -2.13 -6.90 -7.01
C GLN A 84 -0.68 -7.16 -6.58
N ASP A 85 0.14 -7.70 -7.47
CA ASP A 85 1.56 -7.97 -7.21
C ASP A 85 2.34 -6.68 -6.93
N LYS A 86 2.05 -5.59 -7.67
CA LYS A 86 2.63 -4.27 -7.42
C LYS A 86 2.22 -3.71 -6.06
N GLN A 87 0.93 -3.77 -5.71
CA GLN A 87 0.44 -3.28 -4.42
C GLN A 87 1.08 -4.07 -3.26
N PHE A 88 1.26 -5.38 -3.43
CA PHE A 88 1.92 -6.23 -2.45
C PHE A 88 3.42 -5.88 -2.31
N ALA A 89 4.13 -5.65 -3.42
CA ALA A 89 5.53 -5.22 -3.39
C ALA A 89 5.70 -3.86 -2.69
N LEU A 90 4.84 -2.89 -3.01
CA LEU A 90 4.84 -1.57 -2.35
C LEU A 90 4.53 -1.69 -0.85
N HIS A 91 3.64 -2.60 -0.47
CA HIS A 91 3.35 -2.84 0.94
C HIS A 91 4.56 -3.41 1.69
N LYS A 92 5.24 -4.40 1.10
CA LYS A 92 6.47 -4.97 1.67
C LYS A 92 7.57 -3.94 1.87
N GLU A 93 7.79 -3.08 0.88
CA GLU A 93 8.75 -1.98 0.99
C GLU A 93 8.42 -1.06 2.18
N LYS A 94 7.15 -0.72 2.37
CA LYS A 94 6.70 0.06 3.54
C LYS A 94 6.94 -0.67 4.85
N VAL A 95 6.71 -1.98 4.93
CA VAL A 95 7.01 -2.78 6.12
C VAL A 95 8.50 -2.75 6.44
N GLU A 96 9.37 -2.91 5.43
CA GLU A 96 10.82 -2.81 5.62
C GLU A 96 11.28 -1.45 6.14
N ILE A 97 10.72 -0.36 5.58
CA ILE A 97 10.99 1.00 6.04
C ILE A 97 10.54 1.17 7.50
N GLU A 98 9.34 0.70 7.84
CA GLU A 98 8.80 0.73 9.21
C GLU A 98 9.75 0.01 10.18
N HIS A 99 10.16 -1.21 9.83
CA HIS A 99 11.06 -2.02 10.66
C HIS A 99 12.40 -1.33 10.92
N ARG A 100 12.97 -0.64 9.93
CA ARG A 100 14.21 0.13 10.09
C ARG A 100 14.03 1.31 11.04
N LEU A 101 12.95 2.08 10.87
CA LEU A 101 12.65 3.23 11.74
C LEU A 101 12.37 2.79 13.19
N ARG A 102 11.61 1.71 13.34
CA ARG A 102 11.32 1.06 14.62
C ARG A 102 12.59 0.54 15.30
N ALA A 103 13.49 -0.07 14.55
CA ALA A 103 14.79 -0.49 15.08
C ALA A 103 15.59 0.71 15.61
N GLN A 104 15.60 1.83 14.90
CA GLN A 104 16.28 3.05 15.37
C GLN A 104 15.67 3.59 16.68
N LEU A 105 14.33 3.67 16.74
CA LEU A 105 13.63 4.09 17.96
C LEU A 105 13.89 3.16 19.14
N ARG A 106 13.96 1.85 18.89
CA ARG A 106 14.30 0.84 19.89
C ARG A 106 15.70 1.05 20.45
N VAL A 107 16.69 1.27 19.58
CA VAL A 107 18.08 1.53 20.00
C VAL A 107 18.16 2.77 20.89
N PHE A 108 17.47 3.85 20.50
CA PHE A 108 17.40 5.07 21.31
C PHE A 108 16.79 4.79 22.69
N VAL A 109 15.61 4.16 22.74
CA VAL A 109 14.94 3.87 24.02
C VAL A 109 15.79 2.96 24.91
N ARG A 110 16.41 1.91 24.36
CA ARG A 110 17.29 1.01 25.12
C ARG A 110 18.47 1.74 25.74
N ARG A 111 19.08 2.67 25.02
CA ARG A 111 20.24 3.42 25.52
C ARG A 111 19.86 4.40 26.63
N VAL A 112 18.71 5.08 26.48
CA VAL A 112 18.24 6.03 27.49
C VAL A 112 17.86 5.32 28.79
N PHE A 113 17.18 4.19 28.68
CA PHE A 113 16.59 3.48 29.82
C PHE A 113 17.38 2.23 30.24
N GLU A 114 18.67 2.18 29.93
CA GLU A 114 19.52 1.00 30.18
C GLU A 114 19.44 0.51 31.63
N ASP A 115 19.56 1.43 32.60
CA ASP A 115 19.56 1.11 34.03
C ASP A 115 18.16 1.12 34.67
N VAL A 116 17.11 1.45 33.91
CA VAL A 116 15.76 1.66 34.47
C VAL A 116 15.02 0.33 34.58
N LYS A 117 14.64 -0.03 35.81
CA LYS A 117 13.95 -1.29 36.11
C LYS A 117 12.46 -1.19 35.83
N LEU A 118 11.99 -2.01 34.90
CA LEU A 118 10.57 -2.29 34.70
C LEU A 118 10.11 -3.25 35.81
N GLY A 119 8.95 -3.00 36.41
CA GLY A 119 8.50 -3.67 37.65
C GLY A 119 8.38 -5.20 37.65
N ASN A 120 8.69 -5.86 36.53
CA ASN A 120 8.80 -7.30 36.33
C ASN A 120 10.25 -7.83 36.40
N GLY A 121 11.23 -6.99 36.73
CA GLY A 121 12.65 -7.37 36.78
C GLY A 121 13.39 -7.24 35.45
N GLU A 122 12.68 -6.82 34.40
CA GLU A 122 13.28 -6.41 33.12
C GLU A 122 13.83 -4.99 33.23
N THR A 123 14.75 -4.64 32.33
CA THR A 123 15.31 -3.29 32.21
C THR A 123 14.88 -2.64 30.90
N GLY A 124 15.10 -1.34 30.74
CA GLY A 124 14.85 -0.69 29.45
C GLY A 124 15.67 -1.28 28.29
N VAL A 125 16.79 -1.98 28.57
CA VAL A 125 17.55 -2.76 27.57
C VAL A 125 16.71 -3.86 26.93
N ASP A 126 15.79 -4.44 27.69
CA ASP A 126 14.96 -5.55 27.24
C ASP A 126 13.81 -5.09 26.33
N PHE A 127 13.63 -3.78 26.13
CA PHE A 127 12.58 -3.23 25.29
C PHE A 127 12.69 -3.74 23.84
N LYS A 128 11.76 -4.60 23.42
CA LYS A 128 11.83 -5.26 22.12
C LYS A 128 11.26 -4.43 20.97
N PHE A 129 10.24 -3.62 21.26
CA PHE A 129 9.54 -2.75 20.32
C PHE A 129 9.12 -3.45 19.02
N HIS A 130 8.63 -4.69 19.07
CA HIS A 130 8.18 -5.43 17.90
C HIS A 130 6.88 -4.85 17.33
N ALA A 131 6.75 -4.80 16.01
CA ALA A 131 5.54 -4.26 15.38
C ALA A 131 4.29 -5.04 15.83
N SER A 132 4.38 -6.37 15.83
CA SER A 132 3.31 -7.30 16.21
C SER A 132 2.79 -7.10 17.64
N GLU A 133 3.59 -6.53 18.53
CA GLU A 133 3.31 -6.39 19.96
C GLU A 133 2.83 -4.97 20.32
N HIS A 134 2.00 -4.33 19.48
CA HIS A 134 1.50 -2.96 19.68
C HIS A 134 1.01 -2.69 21.12
N THR A 135 0.13 -3.54 21.66
CA THR A 135 -0.44 -3.35 23.00
C THR A 135 0.64 -3.35 24.09
N GLU A 136 1.64 -4.22 23.96
CA GLU A 136 2.76 -4.30 24.88
C GLU A 136 3.67 -3.08 24.75
N ASN A 137 3.98 -2.66 23.52
CA ASN A 137 4.76 -1.44 23.25
C ASN A 137 4.13 -0.22 23.93
N GLN A 138 2.81 -0.03 23.76
CA GLN A 138 2.08 1.08 24.38
C GLN A 138 2.14 1.04 25.91
N LYS A 139 2.01 -0.17 26.48
CA LYS A 139 2.11 -0.37 27.93
C LYS A 139 3.51 -0.02 28.44
N THR A 140 4.55 -0.52 27.79
CA THR A 140 5.95 -0.29 28.19
C THR A 140 6.33 1.18 28.04
N LEU A 141 5.97 1.83 26.91
CA LEU A 141 6.21 3.27 26.73
C LEU A 141 5.49 4.11 27.79
N LYS A 142 4.28 3.72 28.21
CA LYS A 142 3.56 4.39 29.30
C LYS A 142 4.27 4.22 30.65
N ILE A 143 4.82 3.04 30.93
CA ILE A 143 5.60 2.77 32.15
C ILE A 143 6.89 3.62 32.15
N LEU A 144 7.65 3.59 31.05
CA LEU A 144 8.85 4.42 30.87
C LEU A 144 8.54 5.91 31.07
N LYS A 145 7.44 6.40 30.49
CA LYS A 145 6.99 7.78 30.69
C LYS A 145 6.68 8.10 32.15
N SER A 146 6.02 7.19 32.88
CA SER A 146 5.71 7.43 34.30
C SER A 146 6.94 7.45 35.19
N MET A 147 7.99 6.70 34.83
CA MET A 147 9.25 6.64 35.59
C MET A 147 10.15 7.85 35.34
N LEU A 148 9.97 8.58 34.22
CA LEU A 148 10.76 9.79 33.91
C LEU A 148 10.79 10.80 35.05
N ALA A 149 9.69 10.99 35.78
CA ALA A 149 9.61 11.99 36.83
C ALA A 149 10.57 11.71 37.99
N GLU A 150 10.79 10.44 38.31
CA GLU A 150 11.70 9.97 39.37
C GLU A 150 13.14 9.86 38.83
N GLU A 151 13.31 9.26 37.66
CA GLU A 151 14.65 9.05 37.06
C GLU A 151 15.35 10.36 36.68
N LEU A 152 14.61 11.41 36.28
CA LEU A 152 15.20 12.72 35.97
C LEU A 152 15.76 13.47 37.18
N GLU A 153 15.44 13.05 38.41
CA GLU A 153 16.11 13.60 39.60
C GLU A 153 17.56 13.11 39.70
N SER A 154 17.88 11.98 39.07
CA SER A 154 19.23 11.47 38.95
C SER A 154 20.01 12.23 37.87
N SER A 155 21.11 12.87 38.26
CA SER A 155 21.98 13.57 37.31
C SER A 155 22.58 12.64 36.26
N THR A 156 22.86 11.38 36.61
CA THR A 156 23.41 10.40 35.67
C THR A 156 22.42 10.02 34.58
N PHE A 157 21.15 9.80 34.92
CA PHE A 157 20.10 9.52 33.95
C PHE A 157 19.86 10.73 33.03
N ALA A 158 19.77 11.94 33.60
CA ALA A 158 19.58 13.16 32.83
C ALA A 158 20.73 13.41 31.83
N ASP A 159 21.98 13.22 32.27
CA ASP A 159 23.15 13.35 31.40
C ASP A 159 23.17 12.26 30.31
N ASN A 160 22.84 11.01 30.65
CA ASN A 160 22.74 9.92 29.67
C ASN A 160 21.65 10.19 28.62
N LEU A 161 20.48 10.66 29.05
CA LEU A 161 19.38 11.04 28.16
C LEU A 161 19.81 12.12 27.17
N ILE A 162 20.47 13.18 27.66
CA ILE A 162 20.93 14.28 26.80
C ILE A 162 22.01 13.80 25.83
N ALA A 163 22.99 13.02 26.32
CA ALA A 163 24.06 12.48 25.48
C ALA A 163 23.52 11.51 24.42
N SER A 164 22.57 10.65 24.80
CA SER A 164 21.88 9.75 23.88
C SER A 164 21.06 10.52 22.85
N ALA A 165 20.38 11.59 23.26
CA ALA A 165 19.62 12.44 22.34
C ALA A 165 20.53 13.14 21.33
N ASP A 166 21.65 13.70 21.77
CA ASP A 166 22.62 14.36 20.89
C ASP A 166 23.26 13.38 19.91
N PHE A 167 23.63 12.18 20.39
CA PHE A 167 24.21 11.14 19.55
C PHE A 167 23.25 10.60 18.49
N GLU A 168 21.99 10.34 18.86
CA GLU A 168 21.01 9.73 17.95
C GLU A 168 20.35 10.73 16.99
N LEU A 169 20.40 12.03 17.31
CA LEU A 169 19.75 13.08 16.53
C LEU A 169 20.14 13.12 15.04
N PRO A 170 21.44 13.05 14.64
CA PRO A 170 21.83 13.05 13.24
C PRO A 170 21.25 11.86 12.46
N LEU A 171 21.26 10.67 13.08
CA LEU A 171 20.70 9.45 12.48
C LEU A 171 19.19 9.58 12.30
N MET A 172 18.47 10.02 13.34
CA MET A 172 17.02 10.26 13.27
C MET A 172 16.67 11.31 12.20
N HIS A 173 17.46 12.38 12.09
CA HIS A 173 17.29 13.38 11.03
C HIS A 173 17.48 12.77 9.63
N SER A 174 18.51 11.94 9.42
CA SER A 174 18.80 11.34 8.12
C SER A 174 17.69 10.41 7.60
N LEU A 175 16.93 9.77 8.50
CA LEU A 175 15.84 8.86 8.15
C LEU A 175 14.52 9.59 7.78
N SER A 176 14.48 10.91 7.91
CA SER A 176 13.27 11.71 7.68
C SER A 176 12.73 11.59 6.26
N SER A 177 13.61 11.54 5.24
CA SER A 177 13.20 11.38 3.85
C SER A 177 12.46 10.06 3.62
N VAL A 178 12.93 8.98 4.25
CA VAL A 178 12.36 7.63 4.12
C VAL A 178 10.99 7.54 4.80
N THR A 179 10.74 8.35 5.83
CA THR A 179 9.42 8.36 6.50
C THR A 179 8.29 8.95 5.64
N ALA A 180 8.62 9.74 4.62
CA ALA A 180 7.64 10.28 3.69
C ALA A 180 6.98 9.17 2.85
N ASP A 181 7.70 8.10 2.57
CA ASP A 181 7.25 6.97 1.75
C ASP A 181 6.25 6.08 2.48
N LEU A 182 6.21 6.14 3.82
CA LEU A 182 5.23 5.42 4.64
C LEU A 182 3.84 6.05 4.54
N SER A 183 3.68 7.24 5.14
CA SER A 183 2.46 8.05 5.11
C SER A 183 2.70 9.44 5.70
N GLY A 184 1.84 10.41 5.37
CA GLY A 184 1.91 11.75 5.98
C GLY A 184 1.75 11.75 7.51
N ARG A 185 1.06 10.75 8.09
CA ARG A 185 0.95 10.60 9.55
C ARG A 185 2.25 10.12 10.19
N HIS A 186 2.95 9.20 9.54
CA HIS A 186 4.27 8.73 9.97
C HIS A 186 5.30 9.85 9.88
N LEU A 187 5.32 10.59 8.77
CA LEU A 187 6.17 11.76 8.60
C LEU A 187 5.93 12.80 9.71
N LYS A 188 4.66 13.10 10.03
CA LYS A 188 4.33 14.02 11.13
C LYS A 188 4.83 13.49 12.47
N ALA A 189 4.64 12.20 12.78
CA ALA A 189 5.14 11.62 14.01
C ALA A 189 6.67 11.71 14.08
N TRP A 190 7.36 11.32 13.02
CA TRP A 190 8.82 11.35 12.92
C TRP A 190 9.40 12.75 13.09
N MET A 191 8.80 13.74 12.43
CA MET A 191 9.21 15.15 12.56
C MET A 191 9.06 15.67 13.98
N ASN A 192 8.01 15.26 14.70
CA ASN A 192 7.86 15.62 16.10
C ASN A 192 8.87 14.87 16.99
N ILE A 193 9.15 13.58 16.73
CA ILE A 193 10.21 12.82 17.41
C ILE A 193 11.54 13.56 17.27
N VAL A 194 11.96 13.87 16.04
CA VAL A 194 13.20 14.59 15.75
C VAL A 194 13.22 15.96 16.41
N PHE A 195 12.11 16.70 16.36
CA PHE A 195 11.99 18.01 17.01
C PHE A 195 12.20 17.92 18.52
N TYR A 196 11.48 17.03 19.22
CA TYR A 196 11.59 16.91 20.66
C TYR A 196 12.95 16.34 21.10
N LEU A 197 13.50 15.39 20.33
CA LEU A 197 14.85 14.88 20.53
C LEU A 197 15.89 16.01 20.47
N LYS A 198 15.76 16.92 19.49
CA LYS A 198 16.61 18.11 19.40
C LYS A 198 16.45 19.04 20.60
N GLN A 199 15.24 19.25 21.12
CA GLN A 199 15.05 20.07 22.31
C GLN A 199 15.71 19.45 23.55
N VAL A 200 15.65 18.13 23.69
CA VAL A 200 16.33 17.39 24.76
C VAL A 200 17.85 17.53 24.64
N ALA A 201 18.42 17.33 23.46
CA ALA A 201 19.85 17.53 23.20
C ALA A 201 20.32 18.96 23.54
N LEU A 202 19.48 19.96 23.26
CA LEU A 202 19.72 21.37 23.61
C LEU A 202 19.46 21.71 25.09
N LYS A 203 19.15 20.71 25.93
CA LYS A 203 18.84 20.85 27.36
C LYS A 203 17.65 21.78 27.67
N LYS A 204 16.72 21.93 26.72
CA LYS A 204 15.53 22.77 26.88
C LYS A 204 14.39 21.93 27.44
N ASN A 205 13.80 22.34 28.57
CA ASN A 205 12.65 21.68 29.21
C ASN A 205 12.71 20.15 29.12
N VAL A 206 13.83 19.56 29.55
CA VAL A 206 14.19 18.14 29.28
C VAL A 206 13.04 17.20 29.65
N LYS A 207 12.43 17.38 30.82
CA LYS A 207 11.29 16.57 31.28
C LYS A 207 10.11 16.60 30.30
N GLU A 208 9.54 17.79 30.05
CA GLU A 208 8.37 17.96 29.20
C GLU A 208 8.64 17.48 27.76
N ASN A 209 9.83 17.79 27.22
CA ASN A 209 10.17 17.39 25.86
C ASN A 209 10.42 15.88 25.74
N THR A 210 10.93 15.23 26.79
CA THR A 210 11.11 13.76 26.81
C THR A 210 9.76 13.06 26.93
N GLU A 211 8.84 13.58 27.75
CA GLU A 211 7.46 13.06 27.82
C GLU A 211 6.77 13.14 26.45
N LYS A 212 6.88 14.28 25.76
CA LYS A 212 6.32 14.44 24.40
C LYS A 212 7.03 13.56 23.38
N LEU A 213 8.35 13.37 23.49
CA LEU A 213 9.11 12.47 22.64
C LEU A 213 8.56 11.04 22.73
N ILE A 214 8.36 10.53 23.96
CA ILE A 214 7.78 9.19 24.18
C ILE A 214 6.35 9.11 23.62
N ASP A 215 5.52 10.15 23.81
CA ASP A 215 4.17 10.18 23.25
C ASP A 215 4.18 10.08 21.71
N TRP A 216 5.12 10.75 21.04
CA TRP A 216 5.23 10.67 19.59
C TRP A 216 5.81 9.35 19.09
N ILE A 217 6.68 8.70 19.86
CA ILE A 217 7.12 7.31 19.61
C ILE A 217 5.93 6.35 19.72
N ALA A 218 5.10 6.50 20.76
CA ALA A 218 3.88 5.72 20.92
C ALA A 218 2.88 5.99 19.79
N MET A 219 2.79 7.24 19.32
CA MET A 219 1.92 7.62 18.20
C MET A 219 2.40 7.02 16.87
N PHE A 220 3.72 6.96 16.63
CA PHE A 220 4.31 6.28 15.48
C PHE A 220 3.88 4.81 15.45
N ASP A 221 4.05 4.08 16.55
CA ASP A 221 3.65 2.68 16.69
C ASP A 221 2.14 2.48 16.44
N LYS A 222 1.31 3.37 16.96
CA LYS A 222 -0.15 3.37 16.70
C LYS A 222 -0.46 3.56 15.22
N PHE A 223 0.27 4.41 14.50
CA PHE A 223 0.06 4.59 13.07
C PHE A 223 0.48 3.37 12.25
N SER A 224 1.59 2.71 12.61
CA SER A 224 2.03 1.45 11.99
C SER A 224 0.96 0.36 12.16
N TYR A 225 0.43 0.21 13.37
CA TYR A 225 -0.63 -0.75 13.66
C TYR A 225 -1.90 -0.50 12.85
N GLN A 226 -2.35 0.76 12.77
CA GLN A 226 -3.53 1.14 11.98
C GLN A 226 -3.37 0.90 10.47
N GLN A 227 -2.15 0.98 9.95
CA GLN A 227 -1.85 0.78 8.53
C GLN A 227 -1.48 -0.67 8.20
N LYS A 228 -1.59 -1.57 9.18
CA LYS A 228 -1.24 -2.99 9.04
C LYS A 228 0.22 -3.21 8.61
N LEU A 229 1.13 -2.34 9.04
CA LEU A 229 2.57 -2.46 8.77
C LEU A 229 3.24 -3.33 9.86
N VAL A 230 2.65 -4.48 10.17
CA VAL A 230 2.84 -5.19 11.44
C VAL A 230 3.31 -6.64 11.28
N GLU A 231 3.80 -7.01 10.09
CA GLU A 231 4.19 -8.39 9.75
C GLU A 231 5.43 -8.88 10.51
#